data_AF-A0A941N7L9-F1
#
_entry.id   AF-A0A941N7L9-F1
#
_cell.length_a   1.000
_cell.length_b   1.000
_cell.length_c   1.000
_cell.angle_alpha   90.00
_cell.angle_beta   90.00
_cell.angle_gamma   90.00
#
_symmetry.space_group_name_H-M   'P 1'
#
loop_
_entity.id
_entity.type
_entity.pdbx_description
1 polymer ?
#
loop_
_entity_poly.entity_id
_entity_poly.type
_entity_poly.pdbx_seq_one_letter_code
_entity_poly.pdbx_strand_id
1 'polypeptide(L)'
;RGERYVDLGTPGPPIILRDTYFFNLLWFRMRLAMKPQVRNYYGDMAQAYQEGEPLRRFLNKLDDLHRLCQSHGIDLRVAIFPFLHNLGPEYPFKAAHERLVQHCQAESIPILDLAPILEPHLAEGLVVNRFDAHPNERAHQLAAEAMEAGLLADLLK
;
A
#
# COMPACT_ATOMS: atom_id res chain seq x y z
N ARG A 1 -10.82 -15.23 16.93
CA ARG A 1 -11.21 -16.33 16.02
C ARG A 1 -11.75 -15.64 14.77
N GLY A 2 -10.95 -15.54 13.71
CA GLY A 2 -11.33 -14.78 12.52
C GLY A 2 -12.50 -15.43 11.82
N GLU A 3 -13.57 -14.67 11.60
CA GLU A 3 -14.65 -15.08 10.72
C GLU A 3 -14.06 -15.24 9.32
N ARG A 4 -14.02 -16.49 8.87
CA ARG A 4 -13.60 -16.88 7.53
C ARG A 4 -14.53 -16.21 6.53
N TYR A 5 -13.94 -15.72 5.45
CA TYR A 5 -14.58 -15.23 4.22
C TYR A 5 -15.99 -15.80 4.05
N VAL A 6 -17.01 -14.96 4.26
CA VAL A 6 -18.39 -15.32 3.89
C VAL A 6 -18.43 -15.25 2.38
N ASP A 7 -18.63 -16.40 1.73
CA ASP A 7 -18.86 -16.47 0.30
C ASP A 7 -20.04 -15.55 -0.02
N LEU A 8 -19.76 -14.38 -0.57
CA LEU A 8 -20.78 -13.46 -1.05
C LEU A 8 -21.46 -14.19 -2.19
N GLY A 9 -22.63 -14.76 -1.91
CA GLY A 9 -23.46 -15.60 -2.79
C GLY A 9 -23.97 -14.90 -4.05
N THR A 10 -23.13 -14.10 -4.71
CA THR A 10 -23.33 -13.72 -6.09
C THR A 10 -23.14 -14.95 -6.96
N PRO A 11 -24.13 -15.33 -7.79
CA PRO A 11 -23.96 -16.43 -8.71
C PRO A 11 -22.72 -16.15 -9.59
N GLY A 12 -21.83 -17.14 -9.65
CA GLY A 12 -20.71 -17.12 -10.58
C GLY A 12 -21.18 -16.92 -12.02
N PRO A 13 -20.27 -16.61 -12.95
CA PRO A 13 -20.62 -16.50 -14.36
C PRO A 13 -21.41 -17.75 -14.82
N PRO A 14 -22.49 -17.61 -15.63
CA PRO A 14 -23.14 -18.72 -16.32
C PRO A 14 -22.11 -19.69 -16.91
N ILE A 15 -22.43 -20.98 -16.99
CA ILE A 15 -21.48 -22.05 -17.40
C ILE A 15 -20.72 -21.69 -18.69
N ILE A 16 -21.40 -21.09 -19.67
CA ILE A 16 -20.80 -20.62 -20.95
C ILE A 16 -19.72 -19.52 -20.76
N LEU A 17 -19.83 -18.70 -19.72
CA LEU A 17 -18.84 -17.67 -19.36
C LEU A 17 -17.76 -18.19 -18.39
N ARG A 18 -17.88 -19.44 -17.92
CA ARG A 18 -16.90 -20.10 -17.04
C ARG A 18 -15.84 -20.87 -17.84
N ASP A 19 -16.24 -21.53 -18.92
CA ASP A 19 -15.38 -22.45 -19.66
C ASP A 19 -14.52 -21.77 -20.73
N THR A 20 -14.61 -20.44 -20.84
CA THR A 20 -13.76 -19.64 -21.72
C THR A 20 -13.11 -18.50 -20.95
N TYR A 21 -11.78 -18.50 -20.87
CA TYR A 21 -10.99 -17.47 -20.18
C TYR A 21 -11.30 -16.04 -20.67
N PHE A 22 -11.58 -15.87 -21.97
CA PHE A 22 -11.95 -14.57 -22.54
C PHE A 22 -13.29 -14.02 -22.00
N PHE A 23 -14.34 -14.85 -22.01
CA PHE A 23 -15.66 -14.45 -21.53
C PHE A 23 -15.70 -14.29 -20.02
N ASN A 24 -14.92 -15.10 -19.30
CA ASN A 24 -14.71 -14.97 -17.87
C ASN A 24 -14.07 -13.61 -17.53
N LEU A 25 -12.98 -13.26 -18.22
CA LEU A 25 -12.31 -11.97 -18.09
C LEU A 25 -13.28 -10.81 -18.37
N LEU A 26 -14.04 -10.88 -19.47
CA LEU A 26 -14.99 -9.83 -19.84
C LEU A 26 -16.09 -9.66 -18.78
N TRP A 27 -16.66 -10.75 -18.29
CA TRP A 27 -17.68 -10.74 -17.24
C TRP A 27 -17.19 -10.06 -15.96
N PHE A 28 -16.00 -10.44 -15.48
CA PHE A 28 -15.44 -9.85 -14.26
C PHE A 28 -15.04 -8.39 -14.45
N ARG A 29 -14.49 -7.99 -15.60
CA ARG A 29 -14.19 -6.57 -15.88
C ARG A 29 -15.45 -5.72 -15.92
N MET A 30 -16.52 -6.20 -16.55
CA MET A 30 -17.80 -5.50 -16.57
C MET A 30 -18.40 -5.37 -15.17
N ARG A 31 -18.41 -6.47 -14.40
CA ARG A 31 -18.88 -6.46 -13.00
C ARG A 31 -18.09 -5.50 -12.12
N LEU A 32 -16.77 -5.46 -12.26
CA LEU A 32 -15.91 -4.58 -11.47
C LEU A 32 -16.14 -3.10 -11.84
N ALA A 33 -16.27 -2.79 -13.13
CA ALA A 33 -16.57 -1.44 -13.61
C ALA A 33 -17.94 -0.92 -13.15
N MET A 34 -18.91 -1.82 -12.94
CA MET A 34 -20.26 -1.47 -12.47
C MET A 34 -20.36 -1.29 -10.95
N LYS A 35 -19.32 -1.59 -10.16
CA LYS A 35 -19.35 -1.41 -8.70
C LYS A 35 -19.00 0.02 -8.31
N PRO A 36 -19.95 0.81 -7.76
CA PRO A 36 -19.69 2.20 -7.36
C PRO A 36 -18.57 2.33 -6.31
N GLN A 37 -18.42 1.32 -5.45
CA GLN A 37 -17.40 1.26 -4.41
C GLN A 37 -15.97 1.21 -4.97
N VAL A 38 -15.78 0.73 -6.21
CA VAL A 38 -14.47 0.70 -6.86
C VAL A 38 -14.08 2.10 -7.38
N ARG A 39 -15.07 2.93 -7.73
CA ARG A 39 -14.84 4.26 -8.30
C ARG A 39 -14.29 5.27 -7.28
N ASN A 40 -14.78 5.22 -6.04
CA ASN A 40 -14.36 6.15 -4.97
C ASN A 40 -13.45 5.50 -3.92
N TYR A 41 -13.06 4.23 -4.11
CA TYR A 41 -12.29 3.44 -3.15
C TYR A 41 -11.06 4.19 -2.59
N TYR A 42 -10.25 4.79 -3.46
CA TYR A 42 -9.02 5.47 -3.05
C TYR A 42 -9.27 6.81 -2.35
N GLY A 43 -10.35 7.51 -2.71
CA GLY A 43 -10.75 8.74 -2.02
C GLY A 43 -11.27 8.45 -0.61
N ASP A 44 -12.17 7.47 -0.49
CA ASP A 44 -12.70 7.02 0.80
C ASP A 44 -11.59 6.47 1.70
N MET A 45 -10.64 5.73 1.11
CA MET A 45 -9.45 5.22 1.81
C MET A 45 -8.54 6.37 2.26
N ALA A 46 -8.22 7.33 1.39
CA ALA A 46 -7.40 8.48 1.76
C ALA A 46 -8.01 9.27 2.92
N GLN A 47 -9.32 9.53 2.86
CA GLN A 47 -10.04 10.21 3.94
C GLN A 47 -9.96 9.44 5.26
N ALA A 48 -10.12 8.11 5.23
CA ALA A 48 -10.01 7.27 6.42
C ALA A 48 -8.62 7.32 7.07
N TYR A 49 -7.57 7.58 6.28
CA TYR A 49 -6.18 7.66 6.75
C TYR A 49 -5.69 9.09 7.06
N GLN A 50 -6.48 10.14 6.85
CA GLN A 50 -6.06 11.51 7.17
C GLN A 50 -6.14 11.82 8.67
N GLU A 51 -7.31 11.66 9.28
CA GLU A 51 -7.53 12.00 10.71
C GLU A 51 -8.51 11.00 11.40
N GLY A 52 -8.67 9.83 10.79
CA GLY A 52 -9.66 8.84 11.19
C GLY A 52 -9.21 7.87 12.29
N GLU A 53 -10.21 7.17 12.82
CA GLU A 53 -10.03 6.01 13.69
C GLU A 53 -9.06 4.95 13.12
N PRO A 54 -9.05 4.66 11.80
CA PRO A 54 -8.13 3.70 11.21
C PRO A 54 -6.65 4.07 11.37
N LEU A 55 -6.29 5.34 11.14
CA LEU A 55 -4.91 5.79 11.32
C LEU A 55 -4.48 5.64 12.79
N ARG A 56 -5.32 6.08 13.73
CA ARG A 56 -5.04 5.94 15.17
C ARG A 56 -4.86 4.47 15.57
N ARG A 57 -5.71 3.57 15.08
CA ARG A 57 -5.56 2.13 15.35
C ARG A 57 -4.27 1.57 14.76
N PHE A 58 -3.90 2.02 13.57
CA PHE A 58 -2.65 1.61 12.93
C PHE A 58 -1.44 2.05 13.76
N LEU A 59 -1.38 3.32 14.17
CA LEU A 59 -0.30 3.84 15.01
C LEU A 59 -0.21 3.10 16.35
N ASN A 60 -1.34 2.90 17.04
CA ASN A 60 -1.35 2.12 18.28
C ASN A 60 -0.83 0.68 18.08
N LYS A 61 -1.12 0.06 16.93
CA LYS A 61 -0.61 -1.29 16.61
C LYS A 61 0.87 -1.28 16.23
N LEU A 62 1.34 -0.19 15.62
CA LEU A 62 2.76 0.02 15.38
C LEU A 62 3.53 0.17 16.70
N ASP A 63 2.97 0.85 17.70
CA ASP A 63 3.55 0.97 19.04
C ASP A 63 3.59 -0.37 19.77
N ASP A 64 2.52 -1.16 19.66
CA ASP A 64 2.48 -2.53 20.17
C ASP A 64 3.59 -3.39 19.53
N LEU A 65 3.76 -3.29 18.21
CA LEU A 65 4.81 -4.00 17.47
C LEU A 65 6.20 -3.52 17.87
N HIS A 66 6.42 -2.21 18.00
CA HIS A 66 7.70 -1.64 18.39
C HIS A 66 8.13 -2.12 19.77
N ARG A 67 7.23 -2.07 20.76
CA ARG A 67 7.48 -2.59 22.11
C ARG A 67 7.79 -4.08 22.12
N LEU A 68 7.10 -4.86 21.29
CA LEU A 68 7.38 -6.28 21.14
C LEU A 68 8.77 -6.51 20.54
N CYS A 69 9.14 -5.78 19.50
CA CYS A 69 10.48 -5.87 18.91
C CYS A 69 11.56 -5.51 19.94
N GLN A 70 11.39 -4.42 20.69
CA GLN A 70 12.32 -4.01 21.75
C GLN A 70 12.46 -5.07 22.84
N SER A 71 11.36 -5.67 23.31
CA SER A 71 11.43 -6.71 24.37
C SER A 71 12.13 -7.99 23.92
N HIS A 72 12.27 -8.19 22.60
CA HIS A 72 12.95 -9.34 22.00
C HIS A 72 14.31 -8.98 21.37
N GLY A 73 14.80 -7.74 21.53
CA GLY A 73 16.06 -7.31 20.93
C GLY A 73 16.05 -7.30 19.39
N ILE A 74 14.88 -7.11 18.79
CA ILE A 74 14.68 -7.01 17.34
C ILE A 74 14.70 -5.54 16.94
N ASP A 75 15.51 -5.20 15.95
CA ASP A 75 15.54 -3.86 15.34
C ASP A 75 14.40 -3.70 14.33
N LEU A 76 13.43 -2.83 14.64
CA LEU A 76 12.27 -2.55 13.80
C LEU A 76 12.52 -1.29 12.96
N ARG A 77 12.41 -1.42 11.64
CA ARG A 77 12.54 -0.32 10.68
C ARG A 77 11.37 -0.31 9.70
N VAL A 78 10.96 0.87 9.24
CA VAL A 78 9.76 1.05 8.42
C VAL A 78 10.11 1.71 7.09
N ALA A 79 9.63 1.14 5.97
CA ALA A 79 9.65 1.78 4.67
C ALA A 79 8.19 1.98 4.19
N ILE A 80 7.82 3.21 3.84
CA ILE A 80 6.49 3.54 3.34
C ILE A 80 6.51 3.52 1.82
N PHE A 81 5.75 2.61 1.21
CA PHE A 81 5.49 2.61 -0.22
C PHE A 81 4.28 3.50 -0.56
N PRO A 82 4.40 4.43 -1.51
CA PRO A 82 3.25 5.19 -1.99
C PRO A 82 2.35 4.34 -2.89
N PHE A 83 1.08 4.75 -3.02
CA PHE A 83 0.22 4.26 -4.10
C PHE A 83 0.66 4.89 -5.44
N LEU A 84 1.53 4.19 -6.17
CA LEU A 84 2.20 4.68 -7.39
C LEU A 84 1.24 5.20 -8.47
N HIS A 85 0.07 4.57 -8.62
CA HIS A 85 -0.93 4.97 -9.62
C HIS A 85 -1.65 6.30 -9.28
N ASN A 86 -1.49 6.83 -8.06
CA ASN A 86 -2.00 8.14 -7.64
C ASN A 86 -0.87 9.12 -7.28
N LEU A 87 0.40 8.72 -7.38
CA LEU A 87 1.53 9.55 -6.96
C LEU A 87 1.71 10.73 -7.92
N GLY A 88 2.03 11.90 -7.36
CA GLY A 88 2.16 13.17 -8.07
C GLY A 88 1.69 14.35 -7.20
N PRO A 89 1.52 15.56 -7.79
CA PRO A 89 1.21 16.78 -7.04
C PRO A 89 -0.04 16.69 -6.15
N GLU A 90 -1.05 15.93 -6.58
CA GLU A 90 -2.34 15.76 -5.89
C GLU A 90 -2.43 14.43 -5.12
N TYR A 91 -1.28 13.88 -4.68
CA TYR A 91 -1.24 12.58 -4.00
C TYR A 91 -2.08 12.59 -2.70
N PRO A 92 -3.19 11.84 -2.63
CA PRO A 92 -4.19 12.04 -1.58
C PRO A 92 -3.76 11.48 -0.21
N PHE A 93 -2.72 10.64 -0.16
CA PHE A 93 -2.20 10.03 1.06
C PHE A 93 -0.99 10.77 1.65
N LYS A 94 -0.62 11.93 1.09
CA LYS A 94 0.53 12.71 1.58
C LYS A 94 0.45 13.00 3.08
N ALA A 95 -0.70 13.48 3.57
CA ALA A 95 -0.90 13.75 4.99
C ALA A 95 -0.77 12.49 5.87
N ALA A 96 -1.20 11.34 5.38
CA ALA A 96 -1.07 10.07 6.10
C ALA A 96 0.41 9.63 6.20
N HIS A 97 1.19 9.79 5.13
CA HIS A 97 2.63 9.56 5.14
C HIS A 97 3.33 10.47 6.16
N GLU A 98 3.06 11.79 6.09
CA GLU A 98 3.64 12.79 7.00
C GLU A 98 3.34 12.44 8.47
N ARG A 99 2.10 12.04 8.77
CA ARG A 99 1.71 11.66 10.14
C ARG A 99 2.43 10.41 10.63
N LEU A 100 2.60 9.41 9.77
CA LEU A 100 3.34 8.19 10.08
C LEU A 100 4.83 8.46 10.29
N VAL A 101 5.44 9.29 9.42
CA VAL A 101 6.84 9.71 9.57
C VAL A 101 7.05 10.44 10.89
N GLN A 102 6.20 11.41 11.22
CA GLN A 102 6.26 12.14 12.49
C GLN A 102 6.13 11.21 13.70
N HIS A 103 5.19 10.25 13.64
CA HIS A 103 4.98 9.29 14.72
C HIS A 103 6.20 8.40 14.94
N CYS A 104 6.72 7.78 13.88
CA CYS A 104 7.92 6.94 13.97
C CYS A 104 9.13 7.74 14.47
N GLN A 105 9.32 8.98 14.02
CA GLN A 105 10.40 9.83 14.52
C GLN A 105 10.26 10.14 16.01
N ALA A 106 9.04 10.40 16.50
CA ALA A 106 8.79 10.62 17.93
C ALA A 106 9.09 9.37 18.78
N GLU A 107 8.75 8.18 18.28
CA GLU A 107 9.03 6.89 18.93
C GLU A 107 10.44 6.35 18.63
N SER A 108 11.30 7.13 17.96
CA SER A 108 12.66 6.73 17.56
C SER A 108 12.72 5.43 16.72
N ILE A 109 11.69 5.18 15.92
CA ILE A 109 11.63 4.09 14.94
C ILE A 109 12.28 4.58 13.64
N PRO A 110 13.35 3.94 13.12
CA PRO A 110 13.92 4.27 11.82
C PRO A 110 12.87 4.12 10.71
N ILE A 111 12.70 5.17 9.91
CA ILE A 111 11.68 5.23 8.88
C ILE A 111 12.20 5.88 7.59
N LEU A 112 11.74 5.37 6.45
CA LEU A 112 11.97 5.94 5.12
C LEU A 112 10.64 6.07 4.36
N ASP A 113 10.30 7.29 3.93
CA ASP A 113 9.19 7.50 2.99
C ASP A 113 9.71 7.45 1.55
N LEU A 114 9.19 6.52 0.76
CA LEU A 114 9.59 6.33 -0.64
C LEU A 114 8.85 7.24 -1.61
N ALA A 115 7.78 7.95 -1.19
CA ALA A 115 7.06 8.88 -2.04
C ALA A 115 7.98 9.92 -2.73
N PRO A 116 8.81 10.70 -2.01
CA PRO A 116 9.70 11.68 -2.63
C PRO A 116 10.81 11.07 -3.48
N ILE A 117 11.13 9.78 -3.25
CA ILE A 117 12.15 9.06 -4.01
C ILE A 117 11.59 8.57 -5.34
N LEU A 118 10.36 8.07 -5.36
CA LEU A 118 9.75 7.44 -6.52
C LEU A 118 9.04 8.45 -7.44
N GLU A 119 8.56 9.59 -6.91
CA GLU A 119 7.84 10.61 -7.69
C GLU A 119 8.62 11.13 -8.92
N PRO A 120 9.94 11.44 -8.84
CA PRO A 120 10.72 11.87 -10.00
C PRO A 120 10.81 10.83 -11.13
N HIS A 121 10.58 9.55 -10.83
CA HIS A 121 10.73 8.44 -11.76
C HIS A 121 9.40 7.95 -12.35
N LEU A 122 8.28 8.64 -12.09
CA LEU A 122 6.96 8.21 -12.58
C LEU A 122 6.89 8.04 -14.11
N ALA A 123 7.64 8.86 -14.85
CA ALA A 123 7.71 8.78 -16.32
C ALA A 123 8.37 7.48 -16.82
N GLU A 124 9.14 6.78 -15.99
CA GLU A 124 9.78 5.50 -16.33
C GLU A 124 8.78 4.33 -16.30
N GLY A 125 7.59 4.52 -15.71
CA GLY A 125 6.63 3.46 -15.47
C GLY A 125 7.07 2.58 -14.31
N LEU A 126 6.47 2.79 -13.14
CA LEU A 126 6.88 2.15 -11.88
C LEU A 126 5.96 1.01 -11.43
N VAL A 127 4.94 0.68 -12.21
CA VAL A 127 3.99 -0.40 -11.89
C VAL A 127 4.11 -1.55 -12.87
N VAL A 128 3.75 -2.76 -12.45
CA VAL A 128 3.88 -3.98 -13.26
C VAL A 128 3.17 -3.81 -14.60
N ASN A 129 1.92 -3.32 -14.60
CA ASN A 129 1.20 -2.91 -15.81
C ASN A 129 -0.09 -2.14 -15.44
N ARG A 130 -0.86 -1.69 -16.45
CA ARG A 130 -2.14 -0.97 -16.25
C ARG A 130 -3.24 -1.74 -15.49
N PHE A 131 -3.07 -3.03 -15.28
CA PHE A 131 -4.02 -3.89 -14.54
C PHE A 131 -3.48 -4.31 -13.17
N ASP A 132 -2.22 -3.99 -12.88
CA ASP A 132 -1.54 -4.33 -11.65
C ASP A 132 -0.72 -3.12 -11.18
N ALA A 133 -1.29 -2.41 -10.20
CA ALA A 133 -0.72 -1.17 -9.67
C ALA A 133 0.42 -1.39 -8.66
N HIS A 134 0.85 -2.64 -8.46
CA HIS A 134 2.00 -2.92 -7.59
C HIS A 134 3.31 -2.42 -8.22
N PRO A 135 4.32 -2.08 -7.40
CA PRO A 135 5.65 -1.72 -7.88
C PRO A 135 6.25 -2.80 -8.80
N ASN A 136 6.87 -2.40 -9.90
CA ASN A 136 7.63 -3.30 -10.77
C ASN A 136 9.09 -3.45 -10.33
N GLU A 137 9.91 -4.13 -11.14
CA GLU A 137 11.33 -4.32 -10.84
C GLU A 137 12.08 -2.98 -10.68
N ARG A 138 11.74 -1.97 -11.49
CA ARG A 138 12.39 -0.67 -11.45
C ARG A 138 12.06 0.09 -10.16
N ALA A 139 10.80 0.07 -9.75
CA ALA A 139 10.37 0.68 -8.49
C ALA A 139 10.99 -0.02 -7.27
N HIS A 140 11.08 -1.35 -7.30
CA HIS A 140 11.76 -2.11 -6.25
C HIS A 140 13.26 -1.85 -6.20
N GLN A 141 13.92 -1.69 -7.35
CA GLN A 141 15.33 -1.29 -7.42
C GLN A 141 15.55 0.06 -6.73
N LEU A 142 14.79 1.10 -7.11
CA LEU A 142 14.88 2.43 -6.50
C LEU A 142 14.63 2.40 -4.99
N ALA A 143 13.64 1.60 -4.55
CA ALA A 143 13.36 1.42 -3.13
C ALA A 143 14.52 0.75 -2.39
N ALA A 144 15.13 -0.29 -2.98
CA ALA A 144 16.28 -0.97 -2.40
C ALA A 144 17.49 -0.04 -2.26
N GLU A 145 17.83 0.71 -3.31
CA GLU A 145 18.91 1.70 -3.31
C GLU A 145 18.69 2.77 -2.23
N ALA A 146 17.46 3.27 -2.08
CA ALA A 146 17.12 4.24 -1.05
C ALA A 146 17.14 3.66 0.37
N MET A 147 16.71 2.40 0.55
CA MET A 147 16.78 1.71 1.82
C MET A 147 18.23 1.44 2.24
N GLU A 148 19.09 1.03 1.31
CA GLU A 148 20.52 0.84 1.56
C GLU A 148 21.20 2.15 1.98
N ALA A 149 20.98 3.22 1.23
CA ALA A 149 21.63 4.52 1.49
C ALA A 149 21.10 5.24 2.74
N GLY A 150 19.84 5.01 3.10
CA GLY A 150 19.17 5.71 4.21
C GLY A 150 18.82 4.78 5.37
N LEU A 151 17.85 3.90 5.14
CA LEU A 151 17.20 3.12 6.19
C LEU A 151 18.11 2.07 6.83
N LEU A 152 19.11 1.55 6.11
CA LEU A 152 19.98 0.44 6.53
C LEU A 152 21.45 0.86 6.69
N ALA A 153 21.76 2.14 6.51
CA ALA A 153 23.13 2.65 6.39
C ALA A 153 24.03 2.38 7.60
N ASP A 154 23.46 2.23 8.79
CA ASP A 154 24.17 1.88 10.03
C ASP A 154 24.36 0.37 10.24
N LEU A 155 23.59 -0.48 9.53
CA LEU A 155 23.71 -1.94 9.58
C LEU A 155 24.71 -2.48 8.56
N LEU A 156 24.95 -1.75 7.47
CA LEU A 156 25.78 -2.17 6.34
C LEU A 156 27.21 -1.60 6.36
N LYS A 157 27.61 -1.00 7.49
CA LYS A 157 29.01 -0.57 7.72
C LYS A 157 29.91 -1.76 8.00
#